data_AF-A0A7Y4Y502-F1
#
_entry.id   AF-A0A7Y4Y502-F1
#
_cell.length_a   1.000
_cell.length_b   1.000
_cell.length_c   1.000
_cell.angle_alpha   90.00
_cell.angle_beta   90.00
_cell.angle_gamma   90.00
#
_symmetry.space_group_name_H-M   'P 1'
#
loop_
_entity.id
_entity.type
_entity.pdbx_description
1 polymer ?
#
loop_
_entity_poly.entity_id
_entity_poly.type
_entity_poly.pdbx_seq_one_letter_code
_entity_poly.pdbx_strand_id
1 'polypeptide(L)' 'MIRTPWKPPLWLFALDAIGLLLLGLGLLMQFAPDSAVALSLPASFRLPLLAVGGVFFAFAWVGLAMSLLDHRRS' A
#
# COMPACT_ATOMS: atom_id res chain seq x y z
N MET A 1 -22.25 26.51 9.88
CA MET A 1 -22.06 25.26 9.10
C MET A 1 -21.52 24.20 10.02
N ILE A 2 -22.33 23.17 10.33
CA ILE A 2 -21.85 22.00 11.06
C ILE A 2 -21.03 21.19 10.05
N ARG A 3 -19.69 21.23 10.15
CA ARG A 3 -18.83 20.34 9.36
C ARG A 3 -19.03 18.93 9.91
N THR A 4 -19.69 18.06 9.16
CA THR A 4 -19.75 16.63 9.51
C THR A 4 -18.32 16.08 9.60
N PRO A 5 -17.99 15.29 10.62
CA PRO A 5 -16.65 14.73 10.74
C PRO A 5 -16.32 13.85 9.52
N TRP A 6 -15.15 14.06 8.93
CA TRP A 6 -14.65 13.24 7.84
C TRP A 6 -14.55 11.78 8.27
N LYS A 7 -15.16 10.86 7.51
CA LYS A 7 -15.04 9.43 7.74
C LYS A 7 -14.10 8.84 6.69
N PRO A 8 -12.87 8.43 7.07
CA PRO A 8 -11.93 7.83 6.14
C PRO A 8 -12.54 6.58 5.47
N PRO A 9 -12.32 6.38 4.17
CA PRO A 9 -12.72 5.14 3.52
C PRO A 9 -11.83 3.99 4.03
N LEU A 10 -12.36 3.18 4.95
CA LEU A 10 -11.65 2.07 5.60
C LEU A 10 -11.03 1.10 4.58
N TRP A 11 -11.67 0.89 3.43
CA TRP A 11 -11.17 0.03 2.37
C TRP A 11 -9.89 0.57 1.71
N LEU A 12 -9.69 1.89 1.65
CA LEU A 12 -8.44 2.47 1.14
C LEU A 12 -7.28 2.20 2.09
N PHE A 13 -7.51 2.27 3.41
CA PHE A 13 -6.51 1.92 4.41
C PHE A 13 -6.14 0.44 4.35
N ALA A 14 -7.13 -0.44 4.14
CA ALA A 14 -6.86 -1.86 3.95
C ALA A 14 -6.01 -2.10 2.69
N LEU A 15 -6.34 -1.43 1.57
CA LEU A 15 -5.58 -1.52 0.33
C LEU A 15 -4.15 -0.99 0.50
N ASP A 16 -3.98 0.12 1.21
CA ASP A 16 -2.67 0.71 1.53
C ASP A 16 -1.81 -0.25 2.36
N ALA A 17 -2.38 -0.83 3.43
CA ALA A 17 -1.69 -1.81 4.26
C ALA A 17 -1.27 -3.05 3.47
N ILE A 18 -2.14 -3.56 2.59
CA ILE A 18 -1.81 -4.68 1.70
C ILE A 18 -0.67 -4.28 0.74
N GLY A 19 -0.76 -3.10 0.13
CA GLY A 19 0.27 -2.57 -0.76
C GLY A 19 1.63 -2.47 -0.06
N LEU A 20 1.67 -1.92 1.15
CA LEU A 20 2.87 -1.80 1.98
C LEU A 20 3.44 -3.16 2.37
N LEU A 21 2.61 -4.13 2.73
CA LEU A 21 3.08 -5.49 3.04
C LEU A 21 3.71 -6.16 1.83
N LEU A 22 3.07 -6.08 0.67
CA LEU A 22 3.59 -6.65 -0.58
C LEU A 22 4.90 -5.96 -1.00
N LEU A 23 4.94 -4.62 -0.94
CA LEU A 23 6.11 -3.84 -1.27
C LEU A 23 7.25 -4.14 -0.29
N GLY A 24 6.96 -4.18 1.02
CA GLY A 24 7.91 -4.52 2.07
C GLY A 24 8.49 -5.92 1.90
N LEU A 25 7.66 -6.89 1.51
CA LEU A 25 8.09 -8.24 1.19
C LEU A 25 9.03 -8.26 -0.02
N GLY A 26 8.69 -7.54 -1.09
CA GLY A 26 9.55 -7.40 -2.27
C GLY A 26 10.89 -6.71 -1.95
N LEU A 27 10.88 -5.69 -1.10
CA LEU A 27 12.09 -5.00 -0.62
C LEU A 27 12.93 -5.91 0.28
N LEU A 28 12.30 -6.68 1.16
CA LEU A 28 12.97 -7.67 2.00
C LEU A 28 13.71 -8.71 1.13
N MET A 29 13.05 -9.23 0.10
CA MET A 29 13.68 -10.15 -0.86
C MET A 29 14.84 -9.50 -1.65
N GLN A 30 14.81 -8.18 -1.85
CA GLN A 30 15.86 -7.44 -2.56
C GLN A 30 17.08 -7.18 -1.67
N PHE A 31 16.87 -6.78 -0.41
CA PHE A 31 17.93 -6.27 0.47
C PHE A 31 18.34 -7.23 1.59
N ALA A 32 17.55 -8.27 1.86
CA ALA A 32 17.84 -9.33 2.83
C ALA A 32 17.52 -10.72 2.24
N PRO A 33 18.23 -11.13 1.17
CA PRO A 33 17.95 -12.39 0.46
C PRO A 33 18.15 -13.63 1.33
N ASP A 34 18.97 -13.55 2.38
CA ASP A 34 19.23 -14.66 3.32
C ASP A 34 18.16 -14.78 4.43
N SER A 35 17.14 -13.91 4.44
CA SER A 35 16.07 -13.98 5.43
C SER A 35 15.19 -15.22 5.22
N ALA A 36 14.66 -15.79 6.30
CA ALA A 36 13.79 -16.99 6.25
C ALA A 36 12.58 -16.81 5.30
N VAL A 37 12.08 -15.59 5.17
CA VAL A 37 10.97 -15.25 4.29
C VAL A 37 11.41 -15.14 2.82
N ALA A 38 12.59 -14.56 2.55
CA ALA A 38 13.11 -14.50 1.19
C ALA A 38 13.49 -15.89 0.66
N LEU A 39 13.96 -16.79 1.53
CA LEU A 39 14.27 -18.18 1.19
C LEU A 39 13.03 -19.05 0.94
N SER A 40 11.89 -18.73 1.56
CA SER A 40 10.65 -19.50 1.38
C SER A 40 9.87 -19.12 0.11
N LEU A 41 10.21 -18.01 -0.53
CA LEU A 41 9.55 -17.49 -1.73
C LEU A 41 10.46 -17.63 -2.97
N PRO A 42 9.93 -18.05 -4.13
CA PRO A 42 10.72 -18.10 -5.35
C PRO A 42 11.24 -16.73 -5.76
N ALA A 43 12.51 -16.65 -6.18
CA ALA A 43 13.15 -15.38 -6.57
C ALA A 43 12.41 -14.62 -7.69
N SER A 44 11.63 -15.32 -8.51
CA SER A 44 10.79 -14.73 -9.56
C SER A 44 9.67 -13.83 -9.02
N PHE A 45 9.26 -13.99 -7.76
CA PHE A 45 8.19 -13.17 -7.15
C PHE A 45 8.66 -11.78 -6.71
N ARG A 46 9.97 -11.55 -6.59
CA ARG A 46 10.50 -10.27 -6.10
C ARG A 46 10.00 -9.07 -6.91
N LEU A 47 10.13 -9.11 -8.24
CA LEU A 47 9.71 -8.00 -9.10
C LEU A 47 8.18 -7.82 -9.11
N PRO A 48 7.36 -8.88 -9.25
CA PRO A 48 5.92 -8.78 -9.09
C PRO A 48 5.47 -8.18 -7.76
N LEU A 49 6.08 -8.58 -6.64
CA LEU A 49 5.76 -8.06 -5.31
C LEU A 49 6.04 -6.56 -5.20
N LEU A 50 7.20 -6.11 -5.69
CA LEU A 50 7.53 -4.68 -5.75
C LEU A 50 6.57 -3.90 -6.64
N ALA A 51 6.26 -4.43 -7.83
CA ALA A 51 5.38 -3.77 -8.79
C ALA A 51 3.95 -3.66 -8.28
N VAL A 52 3.34 -4.78 -7.87
CA VAL A 52 1.95 -4.81 -7.38
C VAL A 52 1.82 -4.05 -6.07
N GLY A 53 2.75 -4.25 -5.13
CA GLY A 53 2.75 -3.53 -3.85
C GLY A 53 2.89 -2.02 -4.03
N GLY A 54 3.84 -1.58 -4.88
CA GLY A 54 4.04 -0.17 -5.19
C GLY A 54 2.84 0.46 -5.89
N VAL A 55 2.21 -0.26 -6.83
CA VAL A 55 1.00 0.20 -7.52
C VAL A 55 -0.17 0.35 -6.55
N PHE A 56 -0.44 -0.66 -5.72
CA PHE A 56 -1.52 -0.58 -4.73
C PHE A 56 -1.31 0.53 -3.70
N PHE A 57 -0.08 0.69 -3.21
CA PHE A 57 0.29 1.79 -2.33
C PHE A 57 0.02 3.14 -2.98
N ALA A 58 0.50 3.35 -4.22
CA ALA A 58 0.31 4.61 -4.93
C ALA A 58 -1.18 4.94 -5.17
N PHE A 59 -1.98 3.95 -5.60
CA PHE A 59 -3.41 4.15 -5.81
C PHE A 59 -4.18 4.41 -4.52
N ALA A 60 -3.87 3.68 -3.44
CA ALA A 60 -4.50 3.91 -2.14
C ALA A 60 -4.18 5.31 -1.61
N TRP A 61 -2.92 5.73 -1.72
CA TRP A 61 -2.47 7.06 -1.31
C TRP A 61 -3.16 8.19 -2.09
N VAL A 62 -3.22 8.08 -3.42
CA VAL A 62 -3.93 9.05 -4.27
C VAL A 62 -5.42 9.08 -3.94
N GLY A 63 -6.05 7.92 -3.73
CA GLY A 63 -7.45 7.84 -3.33
C GLY A 63 -7.73 8.53 -1.99
N LEU A 64 -6.86 8.33 -0.99
CA LEU A 64 -6.97 8.98 0.32
C LEU A 64 -6.78 10.50 0.20
N ALA A 65 -5.78 10.95 -0.57
CA ALA A 65 -5.54 12.36 -0.82
C ALA A 65 -6.74 13.03 -1.50
N MET A 66 -7.30 12.40 -2.54
CA MET A 66 -8.49 12.90 -3.24
C MET A 66 -9.71 12.94 -2.33
N SER A 67 -9.95 11.90 -1.52
CA SER A 67 -11.05 11.87 -0.55
C SER A 67 -10.94 13.00 0.48
N LEU A 68 -9.73 13.31 0.94
CA LEU A 68 -9.48 14.41 1.86
C LEU A 68 -9.71 15.77 1.19
N LEU A 69 -9.24 15.94 -0.05
CA LEU A 69 -9.44 17.18 -0.82
C LEU A 69 -10.91 17.44 -1.11
N ASP A 70 -11.67 16.41 -1.46
CA ASP A 70 -13.11 16.51 -1.75
C ASP A 70 -13.91 16.91 -0.50
N HIS A 71 -13.59 16.31 0.65
CA HIS A 71 -14.19 16.70 1.93
C HIS A 71 -13.83 18.13 2.36
N ARG A 72 -12.65 18.64 1.98
CA ARG A 72 -12.28 20.03 2.27
C ARG A 72 -12.98 21.05 1.36
N ARG A 73 -13.42 20.63 0.18
CA ARG A 73 -14.12 21.47 -0.80
C ARG A 73 -15.64 21.52 -0.55
N SER A 74 -16.20 20.48 0.05
CA SER A 74 -17.61 20.36 0.44
C SER A 74 -17.91 21.05 1.78
#